data_AF-A0A317G0L3-F1
#
_entry.id   AF-A0A317G0L3-F1
#
_cell.length_a   1.000
_cell.length_b   1.000
_cell.length_c   1.000
_cell.angle_alpha   90.00
_cell.angle_beta   90.00
_cell.angle_gamma   90.00
#
_symmetry.space_group_name_H-M   'P 1'
#
loop_
_entity.id
_entity.type
_entity.pdbx_description
1 polymer ?
#
loop_
_entity_poly.entity_id
_entity_poly.type
_entity_poly.pdbx_seq_one_letter_code
_entity_poly.pdbx_strand_id
1 'polypeptide(L)'
;MSIMTFKKSMLSNLFKKPVTTKYPFEPSEYPEGSRGHIEIEIEKCISCTLCAINCPSGAIKVDRVARTWEINRFDCIQCGYCTQKCPKKCLHMEAGYQTPGPEKNVAHYDRPPEPEKPVVATQANNTANTAK
;
A
#
# COMPACT_ATOMS: atom_id res chain seq x y z
N MET A 1 32.45 -38.88 19.82
CA MET A 1 32.15 -37.69 20.65
C MET A 1 31.08 -36.79 20.00
N SER A 2 29.90 -37.33 19.61
CA SER A 2 28.82 -36.52 19.02
C SER A 2 27.43 -36.76 19.65
N ILE A 3 27.24 -37.91 20.30
CA ILE A 3 25.96 -38.32 20.91
C ILE A 3 25.64 -37.60 22.24
N MET A 4 26.65 -37.16 22.99
CA MET A 4 26.46 -36.50 24.30
C MET A 4 25.98 -35.05 24.16
N THR A 5 26.40 -34.35 23.10
CA THR A 5 26.00 -32.96 22.83
C THR A 5 24.52 -32.87 22.46
N PHE A 6 24.02 -33.85 21.69
CA PHE A 6 22.63 -33.95 21.29
C PHE A 6 21.70 -34.19 22.49
N LYS A 7 22.03 -35.12 23.39
CA LYS A 7 21.21 -35.40 24.60
C LYS A 7 21.02 -34.18 25.48
N LYS A 8 22.07 -33.37 25.69
CA LYS A 8 21.99 -32.14 26.50
C LYS A 8 21.06 -31.09 25.86
N SER A 9 21.18 -30.89 24.55
CA SER A 9 20.29 -29.98 23.81
C SER A 9 18.85 -30.47 23.82
N MET A 10 18.64 -31.78 23.62
CA MET A 10 17.30 -32.39 23.59
C MET A 10 16.61 -32.27 24.96
N LEU A 11 17.32 -32.58 26.05
CA LEU A 11 16.79 -32.42 27.40
C LEU A 11 16.50 -30.95 27.74
N SER A 12 17.38 -30.02 27.32
CA SER A 12 17.16 -28.58 27.53
C SER A 12 15.96 -28.04 26.76
N ASN A 13 15.73 -28.50 25.52
CA ASN A 13 14.60 -28.05 24.70
C ASN A 13 13.26 -28.65 25.14
N LEU A 14 13.26 -29.87 25.73
CA LEU A 14 12.04 -30.50 26.23
C LEU A 14 11.37 -29.69 27.38
N PHE A 15 12.16 -29.02 28.20
CA PHE A 15 11.67 -28.22 29.33
C PHE A 15 11.45 -26.73 29.02
N LYS A 16 11.77 -26.28 27.80
CA LYS A 16 11.48 -24.90 27.37
C LYS A 16 10.06 -24.81 26.82
N LYS A 17 9.45 -23.63 26.94
CA LYS A 17 8.16 -23.36 26.32
C LYS A 17 8.29 -23.44 24.79
N PRO A 18 7.25 -23.90 24.08
CA PRO A 18 7.25 -23.92 22.63
C PRO A 18 7.29 -22.50 22.07
N VAL A 19 8.04 -22.31 20.98
CA VAL A 19 8.16 -21.02 20.26
C VAL A 19 6.90 -20.71 19.43
N THR A 20 6.05 -21.70 19.19
CA THR A 20 4.84 -21.58 18.36
C THR A 20 3.79 -20.66 18.98
N THR A 21 3.21 -19.78 18.16
CA THR A 21 2.00 -19.03 18.49
C THR A 21 0.74 -19.86 18.22
N LYS A 22 -0.35 -19.60 18.93
CA LYS A 22 -1.62 -20.34 18.77
C LYS A 22 -2.49 -19.74 17.65
N TYR A 23 -2.05 -19.88 16.40
CA TYR A 23 -2.87 -19.50 15.25
C TYR A 23 -4.15 -20.36 15.17
N PRO A 24 -5.35 -19.81 14.91
CA PRO A 24 -5.69 -18.42 14.62
C PRO A 24 -6.13 -17.58 15.85
N PHE A 25 -6.14 -18.16 17.06
CA PHE A 25 -6.64 -17.50 18.28
C PHE A 25 -5.74 -16.36 18.78
N GLU A 26 -4.45 -16.44 18.50
CA GLU A 26 -3.44 -15.43 18.82
C GLU A 26 -2.74 -15.01 17.51
N PRO A 27 -3.21 -13.95 16.84
CA PRO A 27 -2.60 -13.47 15.59
C PRO A 27 -1.16 -13.02 15.83
N SER A 28 -0.29 -13.28 14.86
CA SER A 28 1.08 -12.76 14.90
C SER A 28 1.07 -11.24 14.84
N GLU A 29 1.84 -10.61 15.71
CA GLU A 29 2.17 -9.19 15.58
C GLU A 29 3.13 -9.01 14.41
N TYR A 30 2.85 -8.03 13.54
CA TYR A 30 3.72 -7.69 12.41
C TYR A 30 4.62 -6.52 12.82
N PRO A 31 5.94 -6.59 12.52
CA PRO A 31 6.83 -5.47 12.80
C PRO A 31 6.45 -4.25 11.95
N GLU A 32 6.80 -3.06 12.45
CA GLU A 32 6.62 -1.82 11.72
C GLU A 32 7.40 -1.84 10.40
N GLY A 33 6.78 -1.31 9.32
CA GLY A 33 7.36 -1.35 7.98
C GLY A 33 7.27 -2.70 7.27
N SER A 34 6.58 -3.69 7.85
CA SER A 34 6.23 -4.92 7.15
C SER A 34 5.46 -4.62 5.86
N ARG A 35 5.82 -5.34 4.80
CA ARG A 35 5.17 -5.23 3.49
C ARG A 35 4.07 -6.28 3.42
N GLY A 36 2.89 -5.93 3.93
CA GLY A 36 1.69 -6.73 3.74
C GLY A 36 1.07 -6.43 2.38
N HIS A 37 0.03 -5.62 2.34
CA HIS A 37 -0.68 -5.32 1.10
C HIS A 37 -0.84 -3.82 0.86
N ILE A 38 -1.18 -3.46 -0.38
CA ILE A 38 -1.31 -2.06 -0.78
C ILE A 38 -2.74 -1.60 -0.55
N GLU A 39 -2.93 -0.51 0.18
CA GLU A 39 -4.21 0.21 0.23
C GLU A 39 -4.08 1.60 -0.38
N ILE A 40 -5.20 2.11 -0.90
CA ILE A 40 -5.28 3.39 -1.60
C ILE A 40 -6.29 4.32 -0.94
N GLU A 41 -5.85 5.54 -0.66
CA GLU A 41 -6.73 6.67 -0.37
C GLU A 41 -7.16 7.32 -1.70
N ILE A 42 -8.21 6.78 -2.32
CA ILE A 42 -8.60 7.15 -3.69
C ILE A 42 -8.94 8.65 -3.83
N GLU A 43 -9.43 9.28 -2.77
CA GLU A 43 -9.77 10.71 -2.74
C GLU A 43 -8.56 11.61 -3.02
N LYS A 44 -7.37 11.19 -2.57
CA LYS A 44 -6.10 11.93 -2.76
C LYS A 44 -5.43 11.61 -4.11
N CYS A 45 -5.90 10.58 -4.80
CA CYS A 45 -5.34 10.14 -6.07
C CYS A 45 -5.63 11.16 -7.18
N ILE A 46 -4.63 11.48 -7.99
CA ILE A 46 -4.76 12.39 -9.16
C ILE A 46 -4.70 11.63 -10.49
N SER A 47 -4.84 10.30 -10.46
CA SER A 47 -4.76 9.42 -11.63
C SER A 47 -3.52 9.65 -12.50
N CYS A 48 -2.38 10.00 -11.88
CA CYS A 48 -1.13 10.34 -12.60
C CYS A 48 -0.44 9.15 -13.29
N THR A 49 -0.97 7.93 -13.19
CA THR A 49 -0.47 6.66 -13.81
C THR A 49 0.94 6.22 -13.42
N LEU A 50 1.69 6.98 -12.59
CA LEU A 50 3.05 6.63 -12.18
C LEU A 50 3.14 5.29 -11.42
N CYS A 51 2.13 4.96 -10.61
CA CYS A 51 2.09 3.68 -9.89
C CYS A 51 1.97 2.47 -10.82
N ALA A 52 1.20 2.58 -11.90
CA ALA A 52 1.06 1.53 -12.92
C ALA A 52 2.37 1.36 -13.71
N ILE A 53 2.96 2.47 -14.17
CA ILE A 53 4.20 2.44 -14.97
C ILE A 53 5.38 1.83 -14.18
N ASN A 54 5.48 2.15 -12.89
CA ASN A 54 6.56 1.63 -12.05
C ASN A 54 6.25 0.27 -11.41
N CYS A 55 5.11 -0.35 -11.72
CA CYS A 55 4.76 -1.67 -11.19
C CYS A 55 5.54 -2.76 -11.95
N PRO A 56 6.47 -3.49 -11.31
CA PRO A 56 7.29 -4.49 -12.01
C PRO A 56 6.47 -5.67 -12.55
N SER A 57 5.34 -6.00 -11.91
CA SER A 57 4.45 -7.08 -12.35
C SER A 57 3.26 -6.60 -13.19
N GLY A 58 3.09 -5.29 -13.38
CA GLY A 58 1.93 -4.75 -14.11
C GLY A 58 0.58 -4.96 -13.41
N ALA A 59 0.58 -5.21 -12.10
CA ALA A 59 -0.64 -5.52 -11.32
C ALA A 59 -1.63 -4.35 -11.19
N ILE A 60 -1.21 -3.10 -11.45
CA ILE A 60 -2.03 -1.90 -11.26
C ILE A 60 -2.46 -1.35 -12.61
N LYS A 61 -3.76 -1.06 -12.76
CA LYS A 61 -4.33 -0.33 -13.90
C LYS A 61 -4.93 0.98 -13.43
N VAL A 62 -4.73 2.04 -14.20
CA VAL A 62 -5.25 3.38 -13.89
C VAL A 62 -5.83 3.98 -15.15
N ASP A 63 -7.12 4.32 -15.11
CA ASP A 63 -7.77 5.07 -16.18
C ASP A 63 -7.88 6.54 -15.78
N ARG A 64 -7.32 7.43 -16.61
CA ARG A 64 -7.38 8.88 -16.40
C ARG A 64 -8.73 9.47 -16.77
N VAL A 65 -9.38 8.93 -17.78
CA VAL A 65 -10.64 9.42 -18.32
C VAL A 65 -11.77 8.94 -17.43
N ALA A 66 -11.81 7.64 -17.14
CA ALA A 66 -12.81 7.06 -16.24
C ALA A 66 -12.52 7.35 -14.75
N ARG A 67 -11.31 7.86 -14.43
CA ARG A 67 -10.85 8.14 -13.06
C ARG A 67 -10.90 6.91 -12.14
N THR A 68 -10.67 5.73 -12.72
CA THR A 68 -10.66 4.46 -12.00
C THR A 68 -9.23 4.03 -11.67
N TRP A 69 -9.10 3.33 -10.55
CA TRP A 69 -7.86 2.70 -10.12
C TRP A 69 -8.15 1.25 -9.76
N GLU A 70 -7.40 0.33 -10.34
CA GLU A 70 -7.58 -1.10 -10.16
C GLU A 70 -6.27 -1.76 -9.78
N ILE A 71 -6.34 -2.77 -8.92
CA ILE A 71 -5.21 -3.65 -8.59
C ILE A 71 -5.61 -5.11 -8.64
N ASN A 72 -4.89 -5.88 -9.46
CA ASN A 72 -4.92 -7.34 -9.37
C ASN A 72 -4.04 -7.79 -8.20
N ARG A 73 -4.71 -8.25 -7.15
CA ARG A 73 -4.08 -8.66 -5.89
C ARG A 73 -3.20 -9.90 -6.07
N PHE A 74 -3.57 -10.78 -7.01
CA PHE A 74 -2.85 -12.01 -7.32
C PHE A 74 -1.53 -11.76 -8.07
N ASP A 75 -1.46 -10.68 -8.85
CA ASP A 75 -0.24 -10.33 -9.60
C ASP A 75 0.70 -9.42 -8.79
N CYS A 76 0.25 -8.91 -7.64
CA CYS A 76 1.02 -7.99 -6.82
C CYS A 76 2.13 -8.72 -6.04
N ILE A 77 3.39 -8.37 -6.31
CA ILE A 77 4.55 -8.93 -5.59
C ILE A 77 4.93 -8.16 -4.31
N GLN A 78 4.07 -7.24 -3.84
CA GLN A 78 4.21 -6.52 -2.57
C GLN A 78 5.57 -5.78 -2.40
N CYS A 79 6.17 -5.33 -3.51
CA CYS A 79 7.48 -4.66 -3.50
C CYS A 79 7.47 -3.24 -2.92
N GLY A 80 6.32 -2.55 -2.93
CA GLY A 80 6.17 -1.18 -2.43
C GLY A 80 6.68 -0.06 -3.35
N TYR A 81 7.08 -0.35 -4.60
CA TYR A 81 7.52 0.71 -5.53
C TYR A 81 6.44 1.75 -5.82
N CYS A 82 5.18 1.33 -5.90
CA CYS A 82 4.05 2.22 -6.15
C CYS A 82 3.84 3.25 -5.02
N THR A 83 4.08 2.89 -3.75
CA THR A 83 3.96 3.82 -2.61
C THR A 83 5.11 4.83 -2.61
N GLN A 84 6.31 4.40 -2.99
CA GLN A 84 7.47 5.28 -3.11
C GLN A 84 7.31 6.28 -4.25
N LYS A 85 6.85 5.83 -5.42
CA LYS A 85 6.72 6.65 -6.63
C LYS A 85 5.46 7.52 -6.67
N CYS A 86 4.48 7.27 -5.80
CA CYS A 86 3.30 8.12 -5.72
C CYS A 86 3.64 9.55 -5.23
N PRO A 87 3.40 10.59 -6.05
CA PRO A 87 3.72 11.98 -5.67
C PRO A 87 2.80 12.52 -4.59
N LYS A 88 1.53 12.08 -4.58
CA LYS A 88 0.53 12.48 -3.58
C LYS A 88 0.54 11.61 -2.32
N LYS A 89 1.39 10.58 -2.28
CA LYS A 89 1.49 9.62 -1.17
C LYS A 89 0.14 9.07 -0.71
N CYS A 90 -0.75 8.78 -1.67
CA CYS A 90 -2.08 8.20 -1.44
C CYS A 90 -2.08 6.66 -1.39
N LEU A 91 -0.91 6.03 -1.49
CA LEU A 91 -0.76 4.57 -1.49
C LEU A 91 0.09 4.18 -0.28
N HIS A 92 -0.40 3.21 0.48
CA HIS A 92 0.23 2.76 1.72
C HIS A 92 0.42 1.24 1.70
N MET A 93 1.49 0.78 2.35
CA MET A 93 1.67 -0.65 2.65
C MET A 93 1.07 -0.88 4.03
N GLU A 94 -0.03 -1.63 4.10
CA GLU A 94 -0.58 -2.11 5.35
C GLU A 94 0.15 -3.36 5.82
N ALA A 95 0.30 -3.49 7.13
CA ALA A 95 0.82 -4.67 7.75
C ALA A 95 -0.19 -5.82 7.65
N GLY A 96 0.29 -7.03 7.45
CA GLY A 96 -0.54 -8.23 7.40
C GLY A 96 -0.90 -8.73 6.00
N TYR A 97 -1.30 -9.99 5.95
CA TYR A 97 -1.66 -10.68 4.72
C TYR A 97 -3.07 -10.28 4.24
N GLN A 98 -3.33 -10.49 2.95
CA GLN A 98 -4.68 -10.31 2.41
C GLN A 98 -5.53 -11.52 2.73
N THR A 99 -6.76 -11.29 3.19
CA THR A 99 -7.68 -12.39 3.51
C THR A 99 -7.81 -13.32 2.32
N PRO A 100 -7.49 -14.62 2.47
CA PRO A 100 -7.58 -15.56 1.37
C PRO A 100 -9.04 -15.70 0.94
N GLY A 101 -9.28 -15.58 -0.36
CA GLY A 101 -10.59 -15.80 -0.99
C GLY A 101 -10.56 -17.03 -1.90
N PRO A 102 -11.74 -17.59 -2.23
CA PRO A 102 -11.84 -18.72 -3.17
C PRO A 102 -11.55 -18.31 -4.63
N GLU A 103 -11.65 -17.02 -4.94
CA GLU A 103 -11.52 -16.48 -6.29
C GLU A 103 -10.44 -15.40 -6.35
N LYS A 104 -9.92 -15.17 -7.57
CA LYS A 104 -8.99 -14.07 -7.83
C LYS A 104 -9.78 -12.77 -7.91
N ASN A 105 -9.53 -11.85 -6.99
CA ASN A 105 -10.20 -10.56 -6.96
C ASN A 105 -9.32 -9.44 -7.53
N VAL A 106 -9.96 -8.58 -8.33
CA VAL A 106 -9.42 -7.28 -8.72
C VAL A 106 -10.12 -6.25 -7.86
N ALA A 107 -9.36 -5.49 -7.07
CA ALA A 107 -9.94 -4.41 -6.28
C ALA A 107 -10.07 -3.18 -7.17
N HIS A 108 -11.29 -2.65 -7.30
CA HIS A 108 -11.65 -1.51 -8.13
C HIS A 108 -12.02 -0.32 -7.24
N TYR A 109 -11.50 0.85 -7.56
CA TYR A 109 -11.72 2.09 -6.81
C TYR A 109 -12.01 3.24 -7.77
N ASP A 110 -13.15 3.89 -7.54
CA ASP A 110 -13.57 5.07 -8.30
C ASP A 110 -13.19 6.35 -7.56
N ARG A 111 -12.55 7.29 -8.26
CA ARG A 111 -12.26 8.60 -7.68
C ARG A 111 -13.55 9.43 -7.59
N PRO A 112 -13.89 9.99 -6.42
CA PRO A 112 -15.03 10.88 -6.30
C PRO A 112 -14.85 12.14 -7.17
N PRO A 113 -15.95 12.77 -7.62
CA PRO A 113 -15.88 14.03 -8.36
C PRO A 113 -15.20 15.11 -7.51
N GLU A 114 -14.30 15.88 -8.13
CA GLU A 114 -13.57 16.94 -7.44
C GLU A 114 -14.54 18.02 -6.95
N PRO A 115 -14.50 18.44 -5.67
CA PRO A 115 -15.29 19.57 -5.22
C PRO A 115 -14.86 20.83 -5.98
N GLU A 116 -15.84 21.59 -6.49
CA GLU A 116 -15.59 22.85 -7.21
C GLU A 116 -14.73 23.76 -6.33
N LYS A 117 -13.48 24.01 -6.75
CA LYS A 117 -12.64 24.98 -6.05
C LYS A 117 -13.24 26.37 -6.28
N PRO A 118 -13.44 27.19 -5.23
CA PRO A 118 -13.80 28.58 -5.42
C PRO A 118 -12.71 29.24 -6.27
N VAL A 119 -13.14 29.76 -7.42
CA VAL A 119 -12.30 30.51 -8.36
C VAL A 119 -11.64 31.65 -7.59
N VAL A 120 -10.34 31.52 -7.35
CA VAL A 120 -9.54 32.59 -6.75
C VAL A 120 -9.52 33.73 -7.76
N ALA A 121 -10.29 34.78 -7.48
CA ALA A 121 -10.34 35.99 -8.29
C ALA A 121 -8.94 36.58 -8.42
N THR A 122 -8.38 36.50 -9.64
CA THR A 122 -7.13 37.18 -9.98
C THR A 122 -7.44 38.67 -10.08
N GLN A 123 -7.05 39.45 -9.07
CA GLN A 123 -7.18 40.91 -9.08
C GLN A 123 -6.19 41.49 -10.09
N ALA A 124 -6.72 42.02 -11.18
CA ALA A 124 -6.00 42.82 -12.15
C ALA A 124 -5.72 44.20 -11.54
N ASN A 125 -4.53 44.41 -10.99
CA ASN A 125 -4.06 45.75 -10.64
C ASN A 125 -3.28 46.35 -11.82
N ASN A 126 -4.01 46.99 -12.74
CA ASN A 126 -3.43 47.83 -13.79
C ASN A 126 -4.35 49.05 -14.03
N THR A 127 -4.06 50.17 -13.36
CA THR A 127 -4.32 51.59 -13.71
C THR A 127 -4.07 52.42 -12.44
N ALA A 128 -3.37 53.55 -12.39
CA ALA A 128 -2.76 54.39 -13.40
C ALA A 128 -1.65 55.21 -12.71
N ASN A 129 -0.44 55.19 -13.25
CA ASN A 129 0.61 56.17 -12.92
C ASN A 129 0.82 56.99 -14.20
N THR A 130 0.11 58.11 -14.30
CA THR A 130 0.42 59.16 -15.26
C THR A 130 0.48 60.47 -14.50
N ALA A 131 1.66 60.75 -13.97
CA ALA A 131 2.08 62.10 -13.66
C ALA A 131 2.45 62.79 -14.97
N LYS A 132 1.61 63.74 -15.43
CA LYS A 132 1.99 65.11 -15.82
C LYS A 132 0.79 65.85 -16.40
#